data_AF-A0A1G9JIK3-F1
#
_entry.id   AF-A0A1G9JIK3-F1
#
_cell.length_a   1.000
_cell.length_b   1.000
_cell.length_c   1.000
_cell.angle_alpha   90.00
_cell.angle_beta   90.00
_cell.angle_gamma   90.00
#
_symmetry.space_group_name_H-M   'P 1'
#
loop_
_entity.id
_entity.type
_entity.pdbx_description
1 polymer ?
#
loop_
_entity_poly.entity_id
_entity_poly.type
_entity_poly.pdbx_seq_one_letter_code
_entity_poly.pdbx_strand_id
1 'polypeptide(L)'
;MTPEDRLEFCRLCWHRRFLAGEGIVCGLTNVKPQFEGRCPDYVEEDYERKLYEENLFDRVINGHEGSFRSQYPTHLWWIALFSRYLPPQLTLRALDLFQYAMMGIFLFLLGVVVIVHVTPSQLHQLFVGFAFVVLAGWVVYQQGRKVWYRAPVVATLDHHGIIFQGGQYLPWQDVELAYIQSGGWRNSRRYFLKLKCLGRVEPIAVPIAAIGMPALVLTCVEAYRERARQRVS
;
A
#
# COMPACT_ATOMS: atom_id res chain seq x y z
N MET A 1 -11.36 -34.33 -31.64
CA MET A 1 -11.09 -33.35 -30.57
C MET A 1 -11.44 -31.99 -31.10
N THR A 2 -12.29 -31.26 -30.38
CA THR A 2 -12.73 -29.92 -30.81
C THR A 2 -11.61 -28.88 -30.58
N PRO A 3 -11.64 -27.72 -31.25
CA PRO A 3 -10.76 -26.60 -30.92
C PRO A 3 -10.82 -26.20 -29.44
N GLU A 4 -11.99 -26.31 -28.81
CA GLU A 4 -12.23 -26.00 -27.40
C GLU A 4 -11.48 -26.97 -26.47
N ASP A 5 -11.56 -28.28 -26.75
CA ASP A 5 -10.84 -29.30 -25.97
C ASP A 5 -9.32 -29.05 -25.98
N ARG A 6 -8.77 -28.59 -27.13
CA ARG A 6 -7.33 -28.29 -27.26
C ARG A 6 -6.92 -27.10 -26.40
N LEU A 7 -7.80 -26.11 -26.30
CA LEU A 7 -7.58 -24.94 -25.46
C LEU A 7 -7.63 -25.31 -23.98
N GLU A 8 -8.49 -26.24 -23.55
CA GLU A 8 -8.49 -26.73 -22.17
C GLU A 8 -7.17 -27.41 -21.79
N PHE A 9 -6.61 -28.23 -22.66
CA PHE A 9 -5.27 -28.81 -22.44
C PHE A 9 -4.18 -27.73 -22.36
N CYS A 10 -4.20 -26.75 -23.27
CA CYS A 10 -3.24 -25.65 -23.24
C CYS A 10 -3.39 -24.77 -21.98
N ARG A 11 -4.58 -24.67 -21.38
CA ARG A 11 -4.77 -23.92 -20.12
C ARG A 11 -4.01 -24.53 -18.96
N LEU A 12 -3.77 -25.85 -18.96
CA LEU A 12 -3.07 -26.58 -17.90
C LEU A 12 -1.58 -26.81 -18.20
N CYS A 13 -1.10 -26.43 -19.39
CA CYS A 13 0.29 -26.62 -19.79
C CYS A 13 1.19 -25.51 -19.26
N TRP A 14 2.37 -25.87 -18.74
CA TRP A 14 3.42 -24.94 -18.32
C TRP A 14 3.88 -24.02 -19.46
N HIS A 15 3.91 -24.53 -20.69
CA HIS A 15 4.38 -23.79 -21.86
C HIS A 15 3.32 -22.87 -22.48
N ARG A 16 2.22 -22.51 -21.81
CA ARG A 16 1.24 -21.59 -22.40
C ARG A 16 1.75 -20.15 -22.43
N ARG A 17 1.32 -19.40 -23.44
CA ARG A 17 1.51 -17.94 -23.51
C ARG A 17 0.23 -17.28 -24.00
N PHE A 18 -0.07 -16.09 -23.48
CA PHE A 18 -1.20 -15.29 -23.95
C PHE A 18 -0.69 -14.19 -24.89
N LEU A 19 -1.24 -14.12 -26.10
CA LEU A 19 -1.02 -13.04 -27.05
C LEU A 19 -2.31 -12.26 -27.25
N ALA A 20 -2.25 -10.95 -27.05
CA ALA A 20 -3.40 -10.07 -27.28
C ALA A 20 -3.84 -10.16 -28.76
N GLY A 21 -5.11 -10.50 -29.01
CA GLY A 21 -5.68 -10.68 -30.34
C GLY A 21 -5.71 -12.14 -30.82
N GLU A 22 -4.74 -12.97 -30.43
CA GLU A 22 -4.67 -14.37 -30.84
C GLU A 22 -5.16 -15.35 -29.76
N GLY A 23 -5.14 -14.94 -28.49
CA GLY A 23 -5.56 -15.76 -27.35
C GLY A 23 -4.41 -16.61 -26.80
N ILE A 24 -4.74 -17.82 -26.33
CA ILE A 24 -3.76 -18.76 -25.79
C ILE A 24 -3.01 -19.43 -26.94
N VAL A 25 -1.69 -19.27 -26.97
CA VAL A 25 -0.78 -19.92 -27.91
C VAL A 25 0.24 -20.78 -27.15
N CYS A 26 0.88 -21.71 -27.85
CA CYS A 26 2.01 -22.44 -27.29
C CYS A 26 3.22 -21.51 -27.19
N GLY A 27 3.86 -21.41 -26.03
CA GLY A 27 5.05 -20.61 -25.79
C GLY A 27 6.32 -21.16 -26.43
N LEU A 28 6.33 -22.44 -26.83
CA LEU A 28 7.44 -23.05 -27.58
C LEU A 28 7.40 -22.67 -29.06
N THR A 29 6.21 -22.71 -29.67
CA THR A 29 6.05 -22.49 -31.12
C THR A 29 5.49 -21.11 -31.47
N ASN A 30 4.92 -20.38 -30.50
CA ASN A 30 4.10 -19.17 -30.68
C ASN A 30 2.93 -19.33 -31.67
N VAL A 31 2.41 -20.56 -31.84
CA VAL A 31 1.25 -20.84 -32.71
C VAL A 31 0.08 -21.37 -31.88
N LYS A 32 -1.15 -21.18 -32.38
CA LYS A 32 -2.35 -21.83 -31.83
C LYS A 32 -2.20 -23.36 -31.84
N PRO A 33 -2.76 -24.07 -30.85
CA PRO A 33 -2.63 -25.52 -30.75
C PRO A 33 -3.29 -26.23 -31.95
N GLN A 34 -2.48 -26.95 -32.73
CA GLN A 34 -2.93 -27.71 -33.91
C GLN A 34 -2.85 -29.24 -33.75
N PHE A 35 -2.49 -29.74 -32.58
CA PHE A 35 -2.32 -31.18 -32.35
C PHE A 35 -3.65 -31.95 -32.41
N GLU A 36 -3.57 -33.25 -32.71
CA GLU A 36 -4.70 -34.19 -32.63
C GLU A 36 -4.48 -35.11 -31.42
N GLY A 37 -5.32 -34.98 -30.38
CA GLY A 37 -5.18 -35.74 -29.14
C GLY A 37 -4.33 -35.01 -28.10
N ARG A 38 -3.16 -35.56 -27.74
CA ARG A 38 -2.30 -35.00 -26.67
C ARG A 38 -1.11 -34.27 -27.25
N CYS A 39 -0.77 -33.12 -26.67
CA CYS A 39 0.44 -32.39 -27.03
C CYS A 39 1.69 -33.20 -26.59
N PRO A 40 2.68 -33.43 -27.48
CA PRO A 40 3.89 -34.18 -27.15
C PRO A 40 4.76 -33.46 -26.11
N ASP A 41 4.74 -32.13 -26.12
CA ASP A 41 5.49 -31.28 -25.19
C ASP A 41 4.64 -30.85 -23.98
N TYR A 42 3.58 -31.59 -23.66
CA TYR A 42 2.72 -31.27 -22.53
C TYR A 42 3.47 -31.51 -21.22
N VAL A 43 3.77 -30.42 -20.52
CA VAL A 43 4.23 -30.45 -19.13
C VAL A 43 3.10 -29.91 -18.28
N GLU A 44 2.53 -30.78 -17.43
CA GLU A 44 1.49 -30.41 -16.49
C GLU A 44 2.04 -29.38 -15.50
N GLU A 45 1.40 -28.22 -15.44
CA GLU A 45 1.70 -27.23 -14.43
C GLU A 45 1.14 -27.72 -13.10
N ASP A 46 1.99 -27.74 -12.07
CA ASP A 46 1.61 -28.16 -10.73
C ASP A 46 0.46 -27.28 -10.22
N TYR A 47 -0.76 -27.82 -10.31
CA TYR A 47 -2.01 -27.10 -10.09
C TYR A 47 -2.04 -26.45 -8.70
N GLU A 48 -1.45 -27.11 -7.70
CA GLU A 48 -1.35 -26.59 -6.34
C GLU A 48 -0.53 -25.30 -6.29
N ARG A 49 0.56 -25.22 -7.05
CA ARG A 49 1.42 -24.03 -7.10
C ARG A 49 0.68 -22.84 -7.71
N LYS A 50 -0.07 -23.06 -8.78
CA LYS A 50 -0.83 -22.01 -9.46
C LYS A 50 -2.02 -21.52 -8.64
N LEU A 51 -2.76 -22.46 -8.03
CA LEU A 51 -3.85 -22.13 -7.11
C LEU A 51 -3.32 -21.37 -5.89
N TYR A 52 -2.11 -21.71 -5.41
CA TYR A 52 -1.44 -20.97 -4.35
C TYR A 52 -1.08 -19.55 -4.80
N GLU A 53 -0.52 -19.37 -5.99
CA GLU A 53 -0.14 -18.06 -6.55
C GLU A 53 -1.35 -17.15 -6.82
N GLU A 54 -2.43 -17.69 -7.40
CA GLU A 54 -3.69 -16.96 -7.63
C GLU A 54 -4.39 -16.58 -6.31
N ASN A 55 -4.46 -17.50 -5.33
CA ASN A 55 -4.98 -17.19 -3.99
C ASN A 55 -4.08 -16.20 -3.22
N LEU A 56 -2.77 -16.22 -3.46
CA LEU A 56 -1.85 -15.23 -2.88
C LEU A 56 -2.13 -13.85 -3.47
N PHE A 57 -2.43 -13.76 -4.76
CA PHE A 57 -2.76 -12.51 -5.45
C PHE A 57 -4.03 -11.88 -4.86
N ASP A 58 -5.08 -12.69 -4.68
CA ASP A 58 -6.32 -12.22 -4.03
C ASP A 58 -6.11 -11.84 -2.56
N ARG A 59 -5.26 -12.55 -1.80
CA ARG A 59 -4.98 -12.17 -0.41
C ARG A 59 -4.04 -10.98 -0.25
N VAL A 60 -3.13 -10.74 -1.18
CA VAL A 60 -2.18 -9.61 -1.08
C VAL A 60 -2.82 -8.32 -1.58
N ILE A 61 -3.58 -8.38 -2.67
CA ILE A 61 -4.26 -7.19 -3.22
C ILE A 61 -5.58 -6.94 -2.47
N ASN A 62 -6.41 -7.97 -2.25
CA ASN A 62 -7.70 -7.80 -1.58
C ASN A 62 -7.64 -7.97 -0.04
N GLY A 63 -6.55 -8.52 0.52
CA GLY A 63 -6.35 -8.56 1.99
C GLY A 63 -6.06 -7.19 2.60
N HIS A 64 -5.60 -6.23 1.79
CA HIS A 64 -5.56 -4.82 2.19
C HIS A 64 -6.91 -4.12 2.00
N GLU A 65 -7.79 -4.60 1.12
CA GLU A 65 -9.18 -4.10 1.03
C GLU A 65 -10.09 -4.68 2.13
N GLY A 66 -9.82 -5.89 2.60
CA GLY A 66 -10.64 -6.57 3.63
C GLY A 66 -10.33 -6.17 5.08
N SER A 67 -9.09 -5.84 5.42
CA SER A 67 -8.71 -5.50 6.81
C SER A 67 -9.08 -4.07 7.22
N PHE A 68 -9.32 -3.17 6.27
CA PHE A 68 -9.79 -1.81 6.60
C PHE A 68 -11.26 -1.78 7.03
N ARG A 69 -12.04 -2.82 6.73
CA ARG A 69 -13.50 -2.84 6.99
C ARG A 69 -13.87 -3.25 8.41
N SER A 70 -13.02 -4.01 9.11
CA SER A 70 -13.35 -4.54 10.45
C SER A 70 -12.87 -3.68 11.62
N GLN A 71 -12.07 -2.64 11.38
CA GLN A 71 -11.49 -1.80 12.44
C GLN A 71 -12.26 -0.50 12.72
N TYR A 72 -13.19 -0.08 11.86
CA TYR A 72 -13.97 1.14 12.12
C TYR A 72 -15.35 0.80 12.67
N PRO A 73 -15.73 1.32 13.85
CA PRO A 73 -17.07 1.17 14.37
C PRO A 73 -18.09 1.72 13.37
N THR A 74 -19.25 1.06 13.25
CA THR A 74 -20.28 1.30 12.22
C THR A 74 -20.74 2.76 12.09
N HIS A 75 -20.60 3.58 13.14
CA HIS A 75 -20.94 5.00 13.10
C HIS A 75 -19.96 5.88 12.29
N LEU A 76 -18.77 5.37 11.94
CA LEU A 76 -17.77 6.08 11.10
C LEU A 76 -17.76 5.58 9.65
N TRP A 77 -18.72 4.74 9.25
CA TRP A 77 -18.76 4.12 7.92
C TRP A 77 -18.86 5.15 6.78
N TRP A 78 -19.49 6.30 7.02
CA TRP A 78 -19.56 7.40 6.05
C TRP A 78 -18.19 8.03 5.76
N ILE A 79 -17.28 8.08 6.75
CA ILE A 79 -15.89 8.55 6.55
C ILE A 79 -15.13 7.56 5.66
N ALA A 80 -15.33 6.25 5.89
CA ALA A 80 -14.75 5.19 5.07
C ALA A 80 -15.30 5.20 3.63
N LEU A 81 -16.58 5.54 3.45
CA LEU A 81 -17.21 5.69 2.14
C LEU A 81 -16.63 6.89 1.36
N PHE A 82 -16.47 8.03 2.03
CA PHE A 82 -15.81 9.21 1.48
C PHE A 82 -14.34 8.94 1.16
N SER A 83 -13.64 8.12 1.95
CA SER A 83 -12.24 7.77 1.68
C SER A 83 -12.03 6.81 0.52
N ARG A 84 -13.10 6.16 0.02
CA ARG A 84 -13.02 5.22 -1.09
C ARG A 84 -13.02 5.90 -2.47
N TYR A 85 -13.65 7.08 -2.57
CA TYR A 85 -13.77 7.82 -3.83
C TYR A 85 -12.80 8.99 -3.95
N LEU A 86 -12.18 9.42 -2.85
CA LEU A 86 -11.15 10.45 -2.86
C LEU A 86 -9.78 9.81 -2.67
N PRO A 87 -8.78 10.14 -3.51
CA PRO A 87 -7.41 9.72 -3.28
C PRO A 87 -6.99 10.02 -1.84
N PRO A 88 -6.29 9.12 -1.14
CA PRO A 88 -5.97 9.27 0.29
C PRO A 88 -5.23 10.57 0.64
N GLN A 89 -4.67 11.25 -0.36
CA GLN A 89 -3.96 12.52 -0.24
C GLN A 89 -4.92 13.73 -0.27
N LEU A 90 -6.01 13.62 -1.03
CA LEU A 90 -7.08 14.62 -1.10
C LEU A 90 -7.98 14.53 0.12
N THR A 91 -8.25 13.32 0.63
CA THR A 91 -8.99 13.15 1.88
C THR A 91 -8.25 13.75 3.06
N LEU A 92 -6.95 13.50 3.23
CA LEU A 92 -6.16 14.07 4.33
C LEU A 92 -6.13 15.60 4.27
N ARG A 93 -5.88 16.18 3.09
CA ARG A 93 -5.93 17.64 2.91
C ARG A 93 -7.32 18.21 3.13
N ALA A 94 -8.37 17.52 2.67
CA ALA A 94 -9.74 17.95 2.88
C ALA A 94 -10.14 17.84 4.36
N LEU A 95 -9.65 16.83 5.08
CA LEU A 95 -9.88 16.69 6.52
C LEU A 95 -9.19 17.81 7.30
N ASP A 96 -7.92 18.10 6.95
CA ASP A 96 -7.20 19.24 7.53
C ASP A 96 -7.95 20.55 7.24
N LEU A 97 -8.32 20.79 5.98
CA LEU A 97 -9.04 22.01 5.58
C LEU A 97 -10.41 22.12 6.27
N PHE A 98 -11.13 21.01 6.40
CA PHE A 98 -12.40 20.93 7.11
C PHE A 98 -12.24 21.18 8.60
N GLN A 99 -11.21 20.62 9.24
CA GLN A 99 -10.90 20.92 10.64
C GLN A 99 -10.59 22.41 10.85
N TYR A 100 -9.77 23.02 9.98
CA TYR A 100 -9.51 24.46 10.04
C TYR A 100 -10.76 25.31 9.80
N ALA A 101 -11.62 24.90 8.86
CA ALA A 101 -12.88 25.60 8.58
C ALA A 101 -13.85 25.51 9.77
N MET A 102 -14.02 24.32 10.35
CA MET A 102 -14.86 24.12 11.53
C MET A 102 -14.33 24.88 12.75
N MET A 103 -13.01 24.88 12.95
CA MET A 103 -12.39 25.68 14.00
C MET A 103 -12.61 27.18 13.76
N GLY A 104 -12.49 27.66 12.52
CA GLY A 104 -12.78 29.06 12.16
C GLY A 104 -14.23 29.46 12.45
N ILE A 105 -15.19 28.62 12.06
CA ILE A 105 -16.63 28.85 12.35
C ILE A 105 -16.87 28.88 13.86
N PHE A 106 -16.30 27.94 14.61
CA PHE A 106 -16.44 27.89 16.06
C PHE A 106 -15.88 29.16 16.73
N LEU A 107 -14.70 29.61 16.33
CA LEU A 107 -14.08 30.83 16.86
C LEU A 107 -14.89 32.08 16.52
N PHE A 108 -15.45 32.15 15.31
CA PHE A 108 -16.33 33.24 14.89
C PHE A 108 -17.59 33.31 15.75
N LEU A 109 -18.29 32.18 15.93
CA LEU A 109 -19.50 32.13 16.76
C LEU A 109 -19.21 32.48 18.22
N LEU A 110 -18.08 32.01 18.76
CA LEU A 110 -17.65 32.37 20.11
C LEU A 110 -17.40 33.88 20.23
N GLY A 111 -16.75 34.49 19.23
CA GLY A 111 -16.52 35.93 19.18
C GLY A 111 -17.82 36.74 19.18
N VAL A 112 -18.83 36.29 18.42
CA VAL A 112 -20.17 36.93 18.41
C VAL A 112 -20.83 36.86 19.79
N VAL A 113 -20.79 35.70 20.46
CA VAL A 113 -21.33 35.54 21.82
C VAL A 113 -20.64 36.47 22.82
N VAL A 114 -19.32 36.60 22.73
CA VAL A 114 -18.53 37.51 23.58
C VAL A 114 -18.92 38.98 23.32
N ILE A 115 -19.08 39.39 22.06
CA ILE A 115 -19.46 40.78 21.73
C ILE A 115 -20.85 41.13 22.28
N VAL A 116 -21.79 40.19 22.21
CA VAL A 116 -23.19 40.45 22.59
C VAL A 116 -23.39 40.48 24.11
N HIS A 117 -22.62 39.70 24.88
CA HIS A 117 -22.94 39.44 26.29
C HIS A 117 -21.96 40.00 27.31
N VAL A 118 -20.85 40.60 26.89
CA VAL A 118 -19.73 40.89 27.80
C VAL A 118 -19.64 42.37 28.08
N THR A 119 -19.82 42.73 29.35
CA THR A 119 -19.57 44.08 29.84
C THR A 119 -18.05 44.35 29.86
N PRO A 120 -17.60 45.60 29.63
CA PRO A 120 -16.17 45.94 29.50
C PRO A 120 -15.29 45.48 30.67
N SER A 121 -15.87 45.40 31.87
CA SER A 121 -15.19 44.96 33.10
C SER A 121 -14.89 43.46 33.15
N GLN A 122 -15.60 42.62 32.38
CA GLN A 122 -15.40 41.17 32.32
C GLN A 122 -14.54 40.71 31.13
N LEU A 123 -14.24 41.64 30.21
CA LEU A 123 -13.57 41.37 28.94
C LEU A 123 -12.17 40.75 29.14
N HIS A 124 -11.46 41.18 30.19
CA HIS A 124 -10.13 40.64 30.51
C HIS A 124 -10.18 39.18 30.99
N GLN A 125 -11.19 38.80 31.79
CA GLN A 125 -11.30 37.41 32.28
C GLN A 125 -11.65 36.44 31.15
N LEU A 126 -12.53 36.86 30.23
CA LEU A 126 -12.89 36.08 29.05
C LEU A 126 -11.74 35.94 28.06
N PHE A 127 -10.94 36.99 27.85
CA PHE A 127 -9.77 36.92 26.98
C PHE A 127 -8.73 35.91 27.49
N VAL A 128 -8.46 35.92 28.81
CA VAL A 128 -7.53 34.97 29.43
C VAL A 128 -8.06 33.53 29.32
N GLY A 129 -9.35 33.32 29.58
CA GLY A 129 -9.98 32.00 29.43
C GLY A 129 -9.91 31.49 27.99
N PHE A 130 -10.20 32.35 27.01
CA PHE A 130 -10.13 32.00 25.60
C PHE A 130 -8.71 31.67 25.15
N ALA A 131 -7.72 32.49 25.53
CA ALA A 131 -6.32 32.25 25.22
C ALA A 131 -5.84 30.89 25.76
N PHE A 132 -6.28 30.52 26.97
CA PHE A 132 -5.98 29.22 27.56
C PHE A 132 -6.58 28.05 26.76
N VAL A 133 -7.84 28.14 26.33
CA VAL A 133 -8.49 27.09 25.52
C VAL A 133 -7.80 26.93 24.16
N VAL A 134 -7.45 28.04 23.48
CA VAL A 134 -6.73 28.00 22.21
C VAL A 134 -5.34 27.38 22.40
N LEU A 135 -4.61 27.77 23.45
CA LEU A 135 -3.29 27.23 23.75
C LEU A 135 -3.37 25.72 24.06
N ALA A 136 -4.31 25.30 24.89
CA ALA A 136 -4.53 23.89 25.22
C ALA A 136 -4.90 23.07 23.97
N GLY A 137 -5.81 23.59 23.14
CA GLY A 137 -6.17 22.98 21.85
C GLY A 137 -4.98 22.85 20.91
N TRP A 138 -4.12 23.88 20.83
CA TRP A 138 -2.90 23.86 20.03
C TRP A 138 -1.89 22.83 20.56
N VAL A 139 -1.71 22.72 21.87
CA VAL A 139 -0.82 21.71 22.48
C VAL A 139 -1.33 20.29 22.18
N VAL A 140 -2.62 20.03 22.37
CA VAL A 140 -3.24 18.74 22.04
C VAL A 140 -3.10 18.44 20.55
N TYR A 141 -3.31 19.42 19.68
CA TYR A 141 -3.10 19.29 18.24
C TYR A 141 -1.65 18.92 17.91
N GLN A 142 -0.66 19.61 18.49
CA GLN A 142 0.76 19.33 18.26
C GLN A 142 1.17 17.93 18.74
N GLN A 143 0.65 17.49 19.89
CA GLN A 143 0.91 16.14 20.42
C GLN A 143 0.22 15.07 19.58
N GLY A 144 -1.05 15.29 19.21
CA GLY A 144 -1.80 14.43 18.31
C GLY A 144 -1.11 14.29 16.95
N ARG A 145 -0.58 15.39 16.40
CA ARG A 145 0.14 15.37 15.12
C ARG A 145 1.40 14.49 15.16
N LYS A 146 2.01 14.26 16.31
CA LYS A 146 3.17 13.34 16.42
C LYS A 146 2.75 11.89 16.54
N VAL A 147 1.63 11.62 17.21
CA VAL A 147 1.13 10.26 17.46
C VAL A 147 0.40 9.69 16.25
N TRP A 148 -0.44 10.50 15.61
CA TRP A 148 -1.33 10.07 14.53
C TRP A 148 -0.63 9.95 13.17
N TYR A 149 0.51 10.60 13.00
CA TYR A 149 1.23 10.63 11.71
C TYR A 149 2.42 9.66 11.66
N ARG A 150 2.57 8.77 12.66
CA ARG A 150 3.43 7.60 12.46
C ARG A 150 2.72 6.71 11.44
N ALA A 151 3.22 6.73 10.21
CA ALA A 151 2.80 5.78 9.20
C ALA A 151 2.87 4.37 9.82
N PRO A 152 1.81 3.55 9.70
CA PRO A 152 1.87 2.20 10.21
C PRO A 152 3.09 1.50 9.60
N VAL A 153 3.84 0.79 10.44
CA VAL A 153 5.00 0.02 9.98
C VAL A 153 4.45 -1.12 9.13
N VAL A 154 4.42 -0.97 7.81
CA VAL A 154 3.84 -1.96 6.90
C VAL A 154 4.74 -3.19 6.79
N ALA A 155 6.05 -2.99 6.93
CA ALA A 155 7.05 -4.04 6.85
C ALA A 155 8.21 -3.83 7.83
N THR A 156 8.77 -4.93 8.28
CA THR A 156 10.01 -4.99 9.07
C THR A 156 11.04 -5.79 8.31
N LEU A 157 12.27 -5.29 8.27
CA LEU A 157 13.40 -5.96 7.65
C LEU A 157 14.15 -6.75 8.72
N ASP A 158 14.52 -7.98 8.41
CA ASP A 158 15.41 -8.78 9.25
C ASP A 158 16.56 -9.36 8.42
N HIS A 159 17.41 -10.17 9.05
CA HIS A 159 18.57 -10.79 8.41
C HIS A 159 18.22 -11.86 7.36
N HIS A 160 16.99 -12.35 7.36
CA HIS A 160 16.54 -13.48 6.55
C HIS A 160 15.58 -13.05 5.42
N GLY A 161 14.87 -11.95 5.58
CA GLY A 161 13.92 -11.41 4.61
C GLY A 161 13.17 -10.16 5.08
N ILE A 162 11.93 -10.06 4.60
CA ILE A 162 11.01 -8.96 4.87
C ILE A 162 9.73 -9.55 5.46
N ILE A 163 9.37 -9.11 6.67
CA ILE A 163 8.15 -9.51 7.36
C ILE A 163 7.13 -8.37 7.19
N PHE A 164 6.00 -8.65 6.56
CA PHE A 164 4.88 -7.72 6.43
C PHE A 164 3.93 -7.82 7.62
N GLN A 165 3.19 -6.75 7.92
CA GLN A 165 2.23 -6.72 9.04
C GLN A 165 1.15 -7.82 9.00
N GLY A 166 0.88 -8.42 7.83
CA GLY A 166 -0.02 -9.55 7.67
C GLY A 166 0.58 -10.92 8.01
N GLY A 167 1.80 -10.97 8.58
CA GLY A 167 2.53 -12.21 8.85
C GLY A 167 3.16 -12.85 7.61
N GLN A 168 3.02 -12.22 6.44
CA GLN A 168 3.67 -12.67 5.22
C GLN A 168 5.17 -12.43 5.32
N TYR A 169 5.94 -13.41 4.90
CA TYR A 169 7.40 -13.38 4.94
C TYR A 169 7.95 -13.56 3.53
N LEU A 170 8.80 -12.64 3.12
CA LEU A 170 9.49 -12.66 1.83
C LEU A 170 10.99 -12.84 2.07
N PRO A 171 11.55 -14.05 1.90
CA PRO A 171 12.96 -14.30 2.15
C PRO A 171 13.82 -13.59 1.10
N TRP A 172 15.03 -13.19 1.50
CA TRP A 172 15.96 -12.48 0.59
C TRP A 172 16.33 -13.28 -0.67
N GLN A 173 16.25 -14.61 -0.61
CA GLN A 173 16.54 -15.49 -1.74
C GLN A 173 15.54 -15.34 -2.90
N ASP A 174 14.30 -14.94 -2.58
CA ASP A 174 13.21 -14.76 -3.56
C ASP A 174 13.22 -13.36 -4.17
N VAL A 175 14.08 -12.46 -3.66
CA VAL A 175 14.25 -11.10 -4.20
C VAL A 175 15.35 -11.14 -5.25
N GLU A 176 15.00 -10.83 -6.51
CA GLU A 176 15.90 -10.77 -7.67
C GLU A 176 16.57 -9.40 -7.80
N LEU A 177 15.93 -8.32 -7.34
CA LEU A 177 16.52 -6.99 -7.36
C LEU A 177 15.91 -6.10 -6.27
N ALA A 178 16.76 -5.49 -5.46
CA ALA A 178 16.37 -4.46 -4.51
C ALA A 178 17.02 -3.13 -4.89
N TYR A 179 16.22 -2.08 -5.10
CA TYR A 179 16.75 -0.74 -5.36
C TYR A 179 15.88 0.35 -4.73
N ILE A 180 16.53 1.47 -4.40
CA ILE A 180 15.84 2.65 -3.87
C ILE A 180 15.46 3.54 -5.05
N GLN A 181 14.16 3.79 -5.23
CA GLN A 181 13.67 4.76 -6.20
C GLN A 181 13.13 5.98 -5.46
N SER A 182 13.60 7.17 -5.85
CA SER A 182 12.93 8.42 -5.46
C SER A 182 11.71 8.63 -6.35
N GLY A 183 10.52 8.61 -5.76
CA GLY A 183 9.26 8.97 -6.41
C GLY A 183 8.59 10.10 -5.66
N GLY A 184 7.90 11.01 -6.34
CA GLY A 184 7.30 12.16 -5.68
C GLY A 184 6.51 13.06 -6.59
N TRP A 185 5.36 13.53 -6.13
CA TRP A 185 4.59 14.56 -6.81
C TRP A 185 4.87 15.93 -6.18
N ARG A 186 5.12 16.92 -7.05
CA ARG A 186 5.15 18.39 -6.80
C ARG A 186 6.08 18.99 -5.75
N ASN A 187 6.81 18.21 -4.92
CA ASN A 187 8.01 18.62 -4.13
C ASN A 187 8.36 17.63 -3.01
N SER A 188 7.53 16.61 -2.74
CA SER A 188 7.89 15.60 -1.74
C SER A 188 8.77 14.50 -2.37
N ARG A 189 10.08 14.52 -2.12
CA ARG A 189 10.94 13.37 -2.43
C ARG A 189 10.57 12.24 -1.47
N ARG A 190 9.90 11.20 -1.96
CA ARG A 190 9.67 9.97 -1.20
C ARG A 190 10.60 8.89 -1.75
N TYR A 191 11.17 8.11 -0.84
CA TYR A 191 12.03 7.00 -1.20
C TYR A 191 11.25 5.70 -1.02
N PHE A 192 11.28 4.87 -2.05
CA PHE A 192 10.66 3.55 -2.06
C PHE A 192 11.74 2.50 -2.24
N LEU A 193 11.68 1.44 -1.44
CA LEU A 193 12.41 0.22 -1.68
C LEU A 193 11.61 -0.62 -2.68
N LYS A 194 12.08 -0.69 -3.93
CA LYS A 194 11.50 -1.56 -4.95
C LYS A 194 12.18 -2.91 -4.95
N LEU A 195 11.36 -3.95 -4.90
CA LEU A 195 11.77 -5.34 -4.78
C LEU A 195 11.21 -6.10 -5.99
N LYS A 196 12.07 -6.45 -6.94
CA LYS A 196 11.74 -7.43 -7.98
C LYS A 196 11.89 -8.81 -7.36
N CYS A 197 10.86 -9.64 -7.44
CA CYS A 197 10.88 -10.98 -6.87
C CYS A 197 10.88 -12.04 -7.98
N LEU A 198 11.50 -13.19 -7.73
CA LEU A 198 11.47 -14.33 -8.65
C LEU A 198 10.02 -14.74 -8.93
N GLY A 199 9.70 -14.94 -10.21
CA GLY A 199 8.35 -15.31 -10.65
C GLY A 199 7.33 -14.16 -10.66
N ARG A 200 7.70 -12.93 -10.27
CA ARG A 200 6.78 -11.77 -10.33
C ARG A 200 7.11 -10.83 -11.48
N VAL A 201 6.07 -10.44 -12.22
CA VAL A 201 6.16 -9.46 -13.31
C VAL A 201 6.32 -8.04 -12.75
N GLU A 202 5.64 -7.72 -11.65
CA GLU A 202 5.65 -6.38 -11.06
C GLU A 202 6.50 -6.29 -9.78
N PRO A 203 7.32 -5.23 -9.65
CA PRO A 203 8.11 -5.01 -8.44
C PRO A 203 7.24 -4.52 -7.28
N ILE A 204 7.49 -5.04 -6.08
CA ILE A 204 6.85 -4.60 -4.84
C ILE A 204 7.50 -3.28 -4.41
N ALA A 205 6.72 -2.22 -4.20
CA ALA A 205 7.22 -0.94 -3.74
C ALA A 205 6.87 -0.71 -2.26
N VAL A 206 7.87 -0.72 -1.39
CA VAL A 206 7.70 -0.47 0.05
C VAL A 206 8.20 0.95 0.37
N PRO A 207 7.35 1.84 0.94
CA PRO A 207 7.81 3.16 1.36
C PRO A 207 8.85 3.03 2.48
N ILE A 208 10.02 3.67 2.37
CA ILE A 208 11.08 3.55 3.39
C ILE A 208 10.61 4.04 4.76
N ALA A 209 9.74 5.06 4.80
CA ALA A 209 9.16 5.56 6.05
C ALA A 209 8.22 4.56 6.74
N ALA A 210 7.74 3.55 6.03
CA ALA A 210 6.90 2.47 6.56
C ALA A 210 7.73 1.24 6.99
N ILE A 211 9.06 1.31 6.85
CA ILE A 211 9.98 0.26 7.29
C ILE A 211 10.39 0.57 8.73
N GLY A 212 10.19 -0.36 9.66
CA GLY A 212 10.47 -0.14 11.09
C GLY A 212 11.94 0.17 11.41
N MET A 213 12.87 -0.17 10.51
CA MET A 213 14.31 0.03 10.68
C MET A 213 14.95 0.66 9.42
N PRO A 214 14.73 1.95 9.16
CA PRO A 214 15.20 2.60 7.93
C PRO A 214 16.73 2.64 7.82
N ALA A 215 17.45 2.65 8.94
CA ALA A 215 18.92 2.63 8.96
C ALA A 215 19.50 1.32 8.38
N LEU A 216 18.78 0.19 8.53
CA LEU A 216 19.22 -1.10 8.00
C LEU A 216 18.96 -1.25 6.49
N VAL A 217 18.15 -0.38 5.89
CA VAL A 217 17.78 -0.50 4.47
C VAL A 217 19.02 -0.46 3.58
N LEU A 218 19.98 0.45 3.85
CA LEU A 218 21.22 0.51 3.07
C LEU A 218 22.05 -0.76 3.25
N THR A 219 22.25 -1.20 4.49
CA THR A 219 23.04 -2.40 4.81
C THR A 219 22.43 -3.65 4.18
N CYS A 220 21.11 -3.80 4.20
CA CYS A 220 20.42 -4.92 3.55
C CYS A 220 20.56 -4.86 2.02
N VAL A 221 20.46 -3.68 1.41
CA VAL A 221 20.66 -3.50 -0.04
C VAL A 221 22.10 -3.81 -0.44
N GLU A 222 23.08 -3.45 0.37
CA GLU A 222 24.50 -3.74 0.13
C GLU A 222 24.80 -5.24 0.31
N ALA A 223 24.33 -5.85 1.40
CA ALA A 223 24.45 -7.29 1.62
C ALA A 223 23.79 -8.11 0.49
N TYR A 224 22.65 -7.65 -0.01
CA TYR A 224 22.01 -8.22 -1.19
C TYR A 224 22.93 -8.12 -2.42
N ARG A 225 23.49 -6.95 -2.69
CA ARG A 225 24.40 -6.72 -3.83
C ARG A 225 25.64 -7.61 -3.77
N GLU A 226 26.19 -7.86 -2.58
CA GLU A 226 27.32 -8.77 -2.40
C GLU A 226 26.96 -10.22 -2.72
N ARG A 227 25.83 -10.73 -2.19
CA ARG A 227 25.36 -12.09 -2.51
C ARG A 227 25.04 -12.26 -3.99
N ALA A 228 24.46 -11.24 -4.63
CA ALA A 228 24.18 -11.28 -6.06
C ALA A 228 25.47 -11.40 -6.90
N ARG A 229 26.57 -10.74 -6.50
CA ARG A 229 27.87 -10.91 -7.16
C ARG A 229 28.40 -12.33 -7.04
N GLN A 230 28.27 -12.93 -5.85
CA GLN A 230 28.73 -14.31 -5.59
C GLN A 230 27.98 -15.38 -6.38
N ARG A 231 26.76 -15.12 -6.85
CA ARG A 231 26.00 -16.07 -7.68
C ARG A 231 26.41 -16.06 -9.16
N VAL A 232 27.10 -15.01 -9.60
CA VAL A 232 27.51 -14.81 -11.01
C VAL A 232 28.95 -15.29 -11.23
N SER A 233 29.76 -15.36 -10.17
CA SER A 233 31.10 -15.94 -10.13
C SER A 233 31.06 -17.44 -9.97
#